data_AF-A0A535UWK4-F1
#
_entry.id   AF-A0A535UWK4-F1
#
_cell.length_a   1.000
_cell.length_b   1.000
_cell.length_c   1.000
_cell.angle_alpha   90.00
_cell.angle_beta   90.00
_cell.angle_gamma   90.00
#
_symmetry.space_group_name_H-M   'P 1'
#
loop_
_entity.id
_entity.type
_entity.pdbx_description
1 polymer ?
#
loop_
_entity_poly.entity_id
_entity_poly.type
_entity_poly.pdbx_seq_one_letter_code
_entity_poly.pdbx_strand_id
1 'polypeptide(L)'
;MSEEVGIPLELLRVLAPLPASEYAYRRDGRLVFKRVDHFLVEVPAGTGAVPQAEEVDEVAWVPLAEAPRRVTYRDLRAALAEAARLLETAPDTSAP
;
A
#
# COMPACT_ATOMS: atom_id res chain seq x y z
N MET A 1 -8.20 -6.86 14.59
CA MET A 1 -8.93 -6.84 13.31
C MET A 1 -7.96 -6.39 12.25
N SER A 2 -7.97 -7.00 11.08
CA SER A 2 -7.28 -6.49 9.89
C SER A 2 -8.34 -5.97 8.94
N GLU A 3 -8.19 -4.75 8.46
CA GLU A 3 -9.16 -4.08 7.59
C GLU A 3 -8.76 -4.23 6.12
N GLU A 4 -9.75 -4.14 5.22
CA GLU A 4 -9.68 -4.13 3.74
C GLU A 4 -9.04 -5.36 3.05
N VAL A 5 -7.81 -5.76 3.40
CA VAL A 5 -7.03 -6.82 2.71
C VAL A 5 -6.90 -8.12 3.51
N GLY A 6 -7.42 -8.14 4.74
CA GLY A 6 -7.54 -9.35 5.55
C GLY A 6 -6.21 -9.93 6.07
N ILE A 7 -5.10 -9.17 6.07
CA ILE A 7 -3.79 -9.62 6.57
C ILE A 7 -3.65 -9.31 8.07
N PRO A 8 -3.59 -10.30 8.98
CA PRO A 8 -3.53 -10.06 10.42
C PRO A 8 -2.41 -9.10 10.84
N LEU A 9 -2.71 -8.19 11.79
CA LEU A 9 -1.78 -7.13 12.23
C LEU A 9 -0.47 -7.68 12.78
N GLU A 10 -0.52 -8.85 13.43
CA GLU A 10 0.63 -9.55 13.98
C GLU A 10 1.63 -10.04 12.92
N LEU A 11 1.21 -10.12 11.65
CA LEU A 11 2.07 -10.47 10.53
C LEU A 11 2.69 -9.24 9.85
N LEU A 12 2.28 -8.03 10.21
CA LEU A 12 2.73 -6.80 9.59
C LEU A 12 3.97 -6.25 10.30
N ARG A 13 5.04 -6.00 9.56
CA ARG A 13 6.21 -5.26 10.03
C ARG A 13 6.37 -3.96 9.24
N VAL A 14 6.16 -2.82 9.90
CA VAL A 14 6.38 -1.51 9.29
C VAL A 14 7.88 -1.28 9.12
N LEU A 15 8.31 -1.00 7.89
CA LEU A 15 9.71 -0.77 7.54
C LEU A 15 10.07 0.72 7.51
N ALA A 16 9.22 1.54 6.89
CA ALA A 16 9.48 2.96 6.71
C ALA A 16 8.20 3.74 6.37
N PRO A 17 8.12 5.05 6.70
CA PRO A 17 7.12 5.93 6.13
C PRO A 17 7.39 6.17 4.64
N LEU A 18 6.32 6.37 3.87
CA LEU A 18 6.35 6.72 2.45
C LEU A 18 5.68 8.09 2.24
N PRO A 19 5.93 8.76 1.09
CA PRO A 19 5.23 10.00 0.74
C PRO A 19 3.70 9.90 0.91
N ALA A 20 3.14 10.91 1.58
CA ALA A 20 1.69 11.04 1.74
C ALA A 20 1.01 11.44 0.42
N SER A 21 -0.29 11.16 0.30
CA SER A 21 -1.14 11.71 -0.76
C SER A 21 -2.11 12.74 -0.18
N GLU A 22 -2.34 13.82 -0.91
CA GLU A 22 -3.22 14.91 -0.50
C GLU A 22 -4.15 15.27 -1.65
N TYR A 23 -5.45 15.10 -1.44
CA TYR A 23 -6.46 15.39 -2.47
C TYR A 23 -7.74 15.93 -1.85
N ALA A 24 -8.53 16.62 -2.68
CA ALA A 24 -9.84 17.10 -2.29
C ALA A 24 -10.94 16.40 -3.10
N TYR A 25 -12.04 16.05 -2.44
CA TYR A 25 -13.22 15.48 -3.08
C TYR A 25 -14.48 16.17 -2.57
N ARG A 26 -15.60 16.00 -3.28
CA ARG A 26 -16.90 16.54 -2.85
C ARG A 26 -17.74 15.45 -2.20
N ARG A 27 -18.34 15.76 -1.06
CA ARG A 27 -19.32 14.93 -0.36
C ARG A 27 -20.41 15.82 0.19
N ASP A 28 -21.67 15.50 -0.14
CA ASP A 28 -22.84 16.28 0.27
C ASP A 28 -22.71 17.80 -0.03
N GLY A 29 -22.18 18.12 -1.21
CA GLY A 29 -21.96 19.50 -1.67
C GLY A 29 -20.79 20.23 -1.01
N ARG A 30 -20.08 19.61 -0.06
CA ARG A 30 -18.93 20.21 0.63
C ARG A 30 -17.62 19.70 0.05
N LEU A 31 -16.63 20.59 -0.04
CA LEU A 31 -15.26 20.21 -0.37
C LEU A 31 -14.59 19.63 0.88
N VAL A 32 -14.08 18.41 0.77
CA VAL A 32 -13.36 17.70 1.83
C VAL A 32 -11.91 17.55 1.39
N PHE A 33 -10.98 18.04 2.22
CA PHE A 33 -9.55 17.82 2.05
C PHE A 33 -9.16 16.53 2.78
N LYS A 34 -8.45 15.65 2.08
CA LYS A 34 -8.02 14.36 2.60
C LYS A 34 -6.51 14.23 2.44
N ARG A 35 -5.87 13.81 3.53
CA ARG A 35 -4.47 13.38 3.57
C ARG A 35 -4.42 11.88 3.89
N VAL A 36 -3.54 11.15 3.23
CA VAL A 36 -3.29 9.73 3.44
C VAL A 36 -1.80 9.53 3.65
N ASP A 37 -1.41 9.08 4.84
CA ASP A 37 -0.04 8.72 5.16
C ASP A 37 0.19 7.25 4.80
N HIS A 38 1.24 6.98 4.03
CA HIS A 38 1.58 5.65 3.54
C HIS A 38 2.78 5.09 4.30
N PHE A 39 2.82 3.76 4.44
CA PHE A 39 3.94 3.04 5.06
C PHE A 39 4.33 1.86 4.18
N LEU A 40 5.64 1.59 4.10
CA LEU A 40 6.15 0.34 3.56
C LEU A 40 6.03 -0.74 4.64
N VAL A 41 5.35 -1.83 4.31
CA VAL A 41 5.07 -2.94 5.24
C VAL A 41 5.57 -4.24 4.64
N GLU A 42 6.23 -5.04 5.46
CA GLU A 42 6.62 -6.41 5.16
C GLU A 42 5.65 -7.40 5.80
N VAL A 43 5.40 -8.51 5.10
CA VAL A 43 4.64 -9.67 5.58
C VAL A 43 5.39 -10.95 5.22
N PRO A 44 5.16 -12.07 5.95
CA PRO A 44 5.77 -13.35 5.59
C PRO A 44 5.46 -13.78 4.16
N ALA A 45 6.43 -14.42 3.50
CA ALA A 45 6.21 -14.99 2.17
C ALA A 45 5.06 -16.00 2.19
N GLY A 46 4.22 -15.98 1.15
CA GLY A 46 3.03 -16.85 1.06
C GLY A 46 1.83 -16.37 1.89
N THR A 47 1.89 -15.19 2.51
CA THR A 47 0.73 -14.59 3.17
C THR A 47 -0.39 -14.35 2.15
N GLY A 48 -1.52 -15.04 2.35
CA GLY A 48 -2.73 -14.80 1.59
C GLY A 48 -3.36 -13.46 1.96
N ALA A 49 -3.99 -12.81 1.00
CA ALA A 49 -4.82 -11.64 1.21
C ALA A 49 -6.27 -11.99 0.87
N VAL A 50 -7.22 -11.55 1.69
CA VAL A 50 -8.66 -11.78 1.50
C VAL A 50 -9.35 -10.42 1.53
N PRO A 51 -9.97 -9.98 0.42
CA PRO A 51 -10.55 -8.65 0.35
C PRO A 51 -11.83 -8.60 1.19
N GLN A 52 -12.08 -7.45 1.82
CA GLN A 52 -13.38 -7.15 2.39
C GLN A 52 -14.33 -6.72 1.27
N ALA A 53 -15.23 -7.63 0.88
CA ALA A 53 -16.04 -7.50 -0.33
C ALA A 53 -16.96 -6.26 -0.37
N GLU A 54 -17.26 -5.63 0.77
CA GLU A 54 -18.05 -4.39 0.79
C GLU A 54 -17.28 -3.17 0.26
N GLU A 55 -15.94 -3.19 0.34
CA GLU A 55 -15.07 -2.04 0.03
C GLU A 55 -14.00 -2.36 -1.04
N VAL A 56 -13.67 -3.64 -1.22
CA VAL A 56 -12.60 -4.10 -2.12
C VAL A 56 -13.11 -5.25 -2.98
N ASP A 57 -13.10 -5.05 -4.31
CA ASP A 57 -13.54 -6.06 -5.28
C ASP A 57 -12.52 -7.21 -5.44
N GLU A 58 -11.22 -6.89 -5.42
CA GLU A 58 -10.13 -7.85 -5.65
C GLU A 58 -8.86 -7.43 -4.89
N VAL A 59 -8.08 -8.42 -4.46
CA VAL A 59 -6.73 -8.23 -3.95
C VAL A 59 -5.75 -9.18 -4.64
N ALA A 60 -4.60 -8.67 -5.02
CA ALA A 60 -3.57 -9.46 -5.68
C ALA A 60 -2.17 -8.96 -5.31
N TRP A 61 -1.24 -9.91 -5.17
CA TRP A 61 0.20 -9.63 -5.17
C TRP A 61 0.66 -9.40 -6.61
N VAL A 62 1.33 -8.29 -6.87
CA VAL A 62 1.84 -7.93 -8.21
C VAL A 62 3.32 -7.57 -8.12
N PRO A 63 4.10 -7.78 -9.20
CA PRO A 63 5.47 -7.29 -9.26
C PRO A 63 5.51 -5.77 -9.06
N LEU A 64 6.47 -5.28 -8.25
CA LEU A 64 6.60 -3.86 -7.93
C LEU A 64 6.76 -2.99 -9.20
N ALA A 65 7.46 -3.49 -10.21
CA ALA A 65 7.63 -2.81 -11.49
C ALA A 65 6.32 -2.62 -12.29
N GLU A 66 5.28 -3.41 -12.01
CA GLU A 66 3.96 -3.30 -12.62
C GLU A 66 3.01 -2.39 -11.85
N ALA A 67 3.21 -2.24 -10.53
CA ALA A 67 2.31 -1.49 -9.66
C ALA A 67 2.05 -0.05 -10.15
N PRO A 68 3.06 0.74 -10.62
CA PRO A 68 2.80 2.07 -11.15
C PRO A 68 1.84 2.08 -12.34
N ARG A 69 1.80 1.02 -13.16
CA ARG A 69 0.89 0.97 -14.31
C ARG A 69 -0.55 0.65 -13.91
N ARG A 70 -0.76 0.04 -12.74
CA ARG A 70 -2.08 -0.39 -12.25
C ARG A 70 -2.75 0.66 -11.34
N VAL A 71 -1.99 1.53 -10.69
CA VAL A 71 -2.57 2.55 -9.80
C VAL A 71 -3.26 3.69 -10.55
N THR A 72 -4.50 3.98 -10.13
CA THR A 72 -5.31 5.09 -10.65
C THR A 72 -4.82 6.44 -10.15
N TYR A 73 -4.51 6.54 -8.85
CA TYR A 73 -4.09 7.80 -8.24
C TYR A 73 -2.62 8.10 -8.52
N ARG A 74 -2.35 9.29 -9.07
CA ARG A 74 -0.99 9.71 -9.43
C ARG A 74 -0.07 9.78 -8.21
N ASP A 75 -0.60 10.19 -7.06
CA ASP A 75 0.21 10.43 -5.86
C ASP A 75 0.79 9.13 -5.28
N LEU A 76 0.09 8.00 -5.48
CA LEU A 76 0.61 6.67 -5.12
C LEU A 76 1.89 6.31 -5.90
N ARG A 77 2.12 6.90 -7.08
CA ARG A 77 3.35 6.64 -7.85
C ARG A 77 4.59 7.15 -7.13
N ALA A 78 4.49 8.24 -6.38
CA ALA A 78 5.60 8.75 -5.57
C ALA A 78 5.92 7.79 -4.41
N ALA A 79 4.88 7.28 -3.75
CA ALA A 79 5.04 6.26 -2.71
C ALA A 79 5.67 4.98 -3.25
N LEU A 80 5.23 4.49 -4.42
CA LEU A 80 5.80 3.30 -5.06
C LEU A 80 7.25 3.49 -5.49
N ALA A 81 7.61 4.68 -6.00
CA ALA A 81 8.99 5.00 -6.38
C ALA A 81 9.92 5.01 -5.15
N GLU A 82 9.48 5.60 -4.04
CA GLU A 82 10.27 5.60 -2.81
C GLU A 82 10.39 4.19 -2.21
N ALA A 83 9.31 3.40 -2.24
CA ALA A 83 9.35 2.00 -1.83
C ALA A 83 10.39 1.21 -2.63
N ALA A 84 10.44 1.37 -3.96
CA ALA A 84 11.45 0.72 -4.79
C ALA A 84 12.87 1.12 -4.40
N ARG A 85 13.10 2.44 -4.20
CA ARG A 85 14.41 2.96 -3.77
C ARG A 85 14.86 2.37 -2.42
N LEU A 86 13.94 2.28 -1.46
CA LEU A 86 14.22 1.71 -0.13
C LEU A 86 14.54 0.22 -0.21
N LEU A 87 13.85 -0.52 -1.08
CA LEU A 87 14.08 -1.96 -1.27
C LEU A 87 15.39 -2.25 -2.01
N GLU A 88 15.82 -1.38 -2.93
CA GLU A 88 17.14 -1.48 -3.58
C GLU A 88 18.31 -1.21 -2.62
N THR A 89 18.08 -0.40 -1.58
CA THR A 89 19.09 -0.06 -0.57
C THR A 89 19.08 -0.98 0.65
N ALA A 90 18.02 -1.78 0.82
CA ALA A 90 17.96 -2.78 1.85
C ALA A 90 18.85 -3.98 1.47
N PRO A 91 19.76 -4.45 2.34
CA PRO A 91 20.46 -5.71 2.10
C PRO A 91 19.43 -6.83 1.99
N ASP A 92 19.66 -7.71 1.01
CA ASP A 92 18.81 -8.86 0.68
C ASP A 92 18.51 -9.64 1.97
N THR A 93 17.33 -9.45 2.55
CA THR A 93 16.86 -10.23 3.71
C THR A 93 16.13 -11.46 3.19
N SER A 94 16.73 -12.09 2.18
CA SER A 94 16.27 -13.31 1.54
C SER A 94 17.31 -14.39 1.83
N ALA A 95 17.25 -15.02 3.00
CA ALA A 95 17.90 -16.30 3.25
C ALA A 95 17.32 -17.01 4.48
N PRO A 96 17.17 -18.34 4.44
CA PRO A 96 16.56 -19.19 3.41
C PRO A 96 15.17 -19.71 3.82
#